data_AF-A0A7C6EMQ5-F1
#
_entry.id   AF-A0A7C6EMQ5-F1
#
_cell.length_a   1.000
_cell.length_b   1.000
_cell.length_c   1.000
_cell.angle_alpha   90.00
_cell.angle_beta   90.00
_cell.angle_gamma   90.00
#
_symmetry.space_group_name_H-M   'P 1'
#
loop_
_entity.id
_entity.type
_entity.pdbx_description
1 polymer ?
#
loop_
_entity_poly.entity_id
_entity_poly.type
_entity_poly.pdbx_seq_one_letter_code
_entity_poly.pdbx_strand_id
1 'polypeptide(L)'
;TYRLFRPAATSSRRENFRMAVLLAIPISILSGFLGVGPGFLLMPTLIILGHDPKKAAGINAFAVTPPSFSSLIPHIGTAKWDPGLMIPLLIAGSMASFAGARVASTRISSARLRQIFGLLIVAVTLYKLYTLIA
;
A
#
# COMPACT_ATOMS: atom_id res chain seq x y z
N THR A 1 13.07 -27.80 -22.89
CA THR A 1 14.21 -26.91 -22.55
C THR A 1 13.72 -25.48 -22.44
N TYR A 2 13.20 -25.07 -21.27
CA TYR A 2 12.60 -23.75 -21.10
C TYR A 2 13.62 -22.72 -20.55
N ARG A 3 14.09 -21.82 -21.43
CA ARG A 3 14.82 -20.60 -21.05
C ARG A 3 13.79 -19.55 -20.58
N LEU A 4 13.49 -19.53 -19.28
CA LEU A 4 12.50 -18.63 -18.66
C LEU A 4 13.11 -17.51 -17.79
N PHE A 5 14.43 -17.39 -17.76
CA PHE A 5 15.11 -16.25 -17.12
C PHE A 5 15.65 -15.32 -18.20
N ARG A 6 14.79 -14.43 -18.69
CA ARG A 6 15.25 -13.12 -19.17
C ARG A 6 15.39 -12.25 -17.91
N PRO A 7 16.61 -11.95 -17.43
CA PRO A 7 16.76 -10.89 -16.45
C PRO A 7 16.30 -9.63 -17.16
N ALA A 8 15.22 -9.02 -16.66
CA ALA A 8 14.92 -7.65 -17.03
C ALA A 8 16.21 -6.87 -16.77
N ALA A 9 16.75 -6.27 -17.82
CA ALA A 9 17.94 -5.45 -17.73
C ALA A 9 17.67 -4.38 -16.67
N THR A 10 18.13 -4.64 -15.46
CA THR A 10 18.24 -3.68 -14.38
C THR A 10 19.32 -2.72 -14.83
N SER A 11 18.89 -1.70 -15.59
CA SER A 11 19.75 -0.57 -15.89
C SER A 11 20.22 -0.04 -14.56
N SER A 12 21.50 -0.26 -14.29
CA SER A 12 22.28 0.27 -13.18
C SER A 12 22.34 1.80 -13.29
N ARG A 13 21.19 2.45 -13.12
CA ARG A 13 21.17 3.81 -12.62
C ARG A 13 21.49 3.64 -11.14
N ARG A 14 22.56 4.27 -10.66
CA ARG A 14 22.78 4.43 -9.22
C ARG A 14 21.55 5.13 -8.65
N GLU A 15 20.54 4.36 -8.28
CA GLU A 15 19.47 4.84 -7.43
C GLU A 15 20.18 5.22 -6.16
N ASN A 16 20.26 6.53 -5.91
CA ASN A 16 20.84 7.05 -4.70
C ASN A 16 19.92 6.59 -3.58
N PHE A 17 20.19 5.40 -3.04
CA PHE A 17 19.48 4.82 -1.91
C PHE A 17 19.42 5.82 -0.74
N ARG A 18 20.48 6.63 -0.60
CA ARG A 18 20.51 7.80 0.28
C ARG A 18 19.37 8.79 0.00
N MET A 19 19.09 9.16 -1.25
CA MET A 19 18.00 10.07 -1.61
C MET A 19 16.62 9.43 -1.40
N ALA A 20 16.45 8.16 -1.78
CA ALA A 20 15.21 7.43 -1.56
C ALA A 20 14.86 7.35 -0.07
N VAL A 21 15.85 7.03 0.78
CA VAL A 21 15.71 7.02 2.24
C VAL A 21 15.47 8.42 2.80
N LEU A 22 16.21 9.43 2.33
CA LEU A 22 16.06 10.82 2.78
C LEU A 22 14.65 11.38 2.50
N LEU A 23 14.04 11.00 1.38
CA LEU A 23 12.66 11.37 1.03
C LEU A 23 11.65 10.48 1.76
N ALA A 24 11.87 9.17 1.85
CA ALA A 24 10.92 8.24 2.45
C ALA A 24 10.73 8.44 3.96
N ILE A 25 11.76 8.87 4.69
CA ILE A 25 11.69 9.10 6.15
C ILE A 25 10.65 10.18 6.51
N PRO A 26 10.77 11.44 6.06
CA PRO A 26 9.83 12.49 6.44
C PRO A 26 8.42 12.19 5.93
N ILE A 27 8.29 11.59 4.74
CA ILE A 27 6.98 11.21 4.20
C ILE A 27 6.34 10.09 5.04
N SER A 28 7.13 9.12 5.52
CA SER A 28 6.63 8.04 6.39
C SER A 28 6.26 8.55 7.78
N ILE A 29 7.02 9.51 8.33
CA ILE A 29 6.68 10.17 9.60
C ILE A 29 5.36 10.94 9.45
N LEU A 30 5.22 11.78 8.42
CA LEU A 30 3.99 12.51 8.15
C LEU A 30 2.81 11.57 7.86
N SER A 31 3.02 10.51 7.07
CA SER A 31 1.99 9.50 6.77
C SER A 31 1.57 8.71 8.00
N GLY A 32 2.51 8.46 8.92
CA GLY A 32 2.23 7.87 10.23
C GLY A 32 1.38 8.80 11.10
N PHE A 33 1.71 10.10 11.12
CA PHE A 33 0.90 11.13 11.78
C PHE A 33 -0.51 11.26 11.19
N LEU A 34 -0.63 11.14 9.86
CA LEU A 34 -1.91 11.17 9.15
C LEU A 34 -2.74 9.89 9.32
N GLY A 35 -2.18 8.84 9.94
CA GLY A 35 -2.84 7.55 10.15
C GLY A 35 -3.05 6.71 8.88
N VAL A 36 -2.39 7.06 7.76
CA VAL A 36 -2.61 6.42 6.44
C VAL A 36 -1.88 5.07 6.31
N GLY A 37 -1.02 4.74 7.27
CA GLY A 37 -0.27 3.47 7.32
C GLY A 37 0.93 3.45 6.38
N PRO A 38 1.96 2.63 6.68
CA PRO A 38 3.23 2.61 5.94
C PRO A 38 3.08 2.05 4.51
N GLY A 39 2.00 1.31 4.23
CA GLY A 39 1.80 0.66 2.94
C GLY A 39 1.41 1.60 1.79
N PHE A 40 0.97 2.83 2.08
CA PHE A 40 0.64 3.81 1.05
C PHE A 40 1.87 4.25 0.24
N LEU A 41 3.04 4.32 0.89
CA LEU A 41 4.28 4.80 0.28
C LEU A 41 5.10 3.69 -0.38
N LEU A 42 4.95 2.45 0.08
CA LEU A 42 5.70 1.32 -0.46
C LEU A 42 5.32 1.07 -1.93
N MET A 43 4.03 1.10 -2.22
CA MET A 43 3.47 0.85 -3.55
C MET A 43 4.01 1.80 -4.65
N PRO A 44 3.94 3.14 -4.50
CA PRO A 44 4.51 4.07 -5.48
C PRO A 44 6.04 3.97 -5.55
N THR A 45 6.74 3.73 -4.44
CA THR A 45 8.19 3.55 -4.43
C THR A 45 8.61 2.33 -5.26
N LEU A 46 7.91 1.21 -5.11
CA LEU A 46 8.14 -0.02 -5.88
C LEU A 46 7.81 0.16 -7.37
N ILE A 47 6.76 0.92 -7.70
CA ILE A 47 6.42 1.23 -9.10
C ILE A 47 7.49 2.13 -9.74
N ILE A 48 8.03 3.11 -9.01
CA ILE A 48 9.12 3.97 -9.47
C ILE A 48 10.40 3.14 -9.70
N LEU A 49 10.67 2.16 -8.84
CA LEU A 49 11.76 1.19 -8.99
C LEU A 49 11.61 0.22 -10.18
N GLY A 50 10.49 0.28 -10.91
CA GLY A 50 10.24 -0.57 -12.08
C GLY A 50 9.73 -1.98 -11.76
N HIS A 51 9.32 -2.26 -10.52
CA HIS A 51 8.71 -3.55 -10.18
C HIS A 51 7.29 -3.68 -10.76
N ASP A 52 6.93 -4.92 -11.14
CA ASP A 52 5.57 -5.22 -11.59
C ASP A 52 4.56 -4.89 -10.45
N PRO A 53 3.54 -4.05 -10.72
CA PRO A 53 2.50 -3.69 -9.77
C PRO A 53 1.88 -4.87 -9.01
N LYS A 54 1.79 -6.05 -9.63
CA LYS A 54 1.28 -7.26 -8.96
C LYS A 54 2.23 -7.77 -7.87
N LYS A 55 3.54 -7.74 -8.11
CA LYS A 55 4.55 -8.12 -7.10
C LYS A 55 4.65 -7.05 -6.01
N ALA A 56 4.59 -5.77 -6.40
CA ALA A 56 4.61 -4.66 -5.47
C ALA A 56 3.44 -4.72 -4.47
N ALA A 57 2.24 -5.09 -4.94
CA ALA A 57 1.07 -5.26 -4.06
C ALA A 57 1.27 -6.36 -3.01
N GLY A 58 1.88 -7.49 -3.40
CA GLY A 58 2.19 -8.59 -2.47
C GLY A 58 3.24 -8.20 -1.43
N ILE A 59 4.31 -7.52 -1.84
CA ILE A 59 5.34 -7.01 -0.93
C ILE A 59 4.73 -6.00 0.05
N ASN A 60 3.84 -5.12 -0.45
CA ASN A 60 3.16 -4.14 0.38
C ASN A 60 2.25 -4.78 1.43
N ALA A 61 1.46 -5.78 1.03
CA ALA A 61 0.62 -6.54 1.95
C ALA A 61 1.46 -7.21 3.04
N PHE A 62 2.59 -7.81 2.68
CA PHE A 62 3.52 -8.42 3.65
C PHE A 62 4.16 -7.38 4.57
N ALA A 63 4.56 -6.22 4.04
CA ALA A 63 5.20 -5.15 4.81
C ALA A 63 4.24 -4.47 5.80
N VAL A 64 2.94 -4.40 5.50
CA VAL A 64 1.94 -3.78 6.38
C VAL A 64 1.45 -4.72 7.49
N THR A 65 1.61 -6.04 7.33
CA THR A 65 1.16 -7.02 8.33
C THR A 65 1.81 -6.84 9.71
N PRO A 66 3.16 -6.78 9.87
CA PRO A 66 3.77 -6.63 11.19
C PRO A 66 3.42 -5.32 11.91
N PRO A 67 3.46 -4.13 11.24
CA PRO A 67 3.02 -2.88 11.85
C PRO A 67 1.55 -2.90 12.29
N SER A 68 0.68 -3.57 11.52
CA SER A 68 -0.73 -3.68 11.87
C SER A 68 -0.93 -4.47 13.17
N PHE A 69 -0.25 -5.61 13.32
CA PHE A 69 -0.25 -6.35 14.60
C PHE A 69 0.33 -5.52 15.74
N SER A 70 1.42 -4.79 15.49
CA SER A 70 2.03 -3.92 16.51
C SER A 70 1.09 -2.80 16.97
N SER A 71 0.25 -2.27 16.08
CA SER A 71 -0.74 -1.24 16.42
C SER A 71 -1.95 -1.79 17.21
N LEU A 72 -2.26 -3.08 17.02
CA LEU A 72 -3.34 -3.76 17.71
C LEU A 72 -3.00 -4.05 19.18
N ILE A 73 -1.77 -4.49 19.46
CA ILE A 73 -1.30 -4.86 20.82
C ILE A 73 -1.63 -3.82 21.90
N PRO A 74 -1.32 -2.51 21.75
CA PRO A 74 -1.66 -1.51 22.76
C PRO A 74 -3.17 -1.20 22.83
N HIS A 75 -3.92 -1.41 21.75
CA HIS A 75 -5.36 -1.17 21.69
C HIS A 75 -6.19 -2.26 22.38
N ILE A 76 -5.68 -3.49 22.50
CA ILE A 76 -6.49 -4.59 23.02
C ILE A 76 -6.92 -4.40 24.48
N GLY A 77 -6.08 -3.75 25.28
CA GLY A 77 -6.31 -3.57 26.72
C GLY A 77 -7.11 -2.31 27.10
N THR A 78 -7.27 -1.36 26.19
CA THR A 78 -7.92 -0.06 26.45
C THR A 78 -9.18 0.18 25.61
N ALA A 79 -9.41 -0.61 24.56
CA ALA A 79 -10.57 -0.44 23.68
C ALA A 79 -11.87 -0.92 24.34
N LYS A 80 -12.91 -0.08 24.25
CA LYS A 80 -14.29 -0.52 24.45
C LYS A 80 -14.78 -1.16 23.16
N TRP A 81 -14.83 -2.48 23.15
CA TRP A 81 -15.28 -3.24 22.00
C TRP A 81 -16.80 -3.31 21.99
N ASP A 82 -17.43 -2.79 20.95
CA ASP A 82 -18.84 -3.05 20.66
C ASP A 82 -18.92 -4.23 19.66
N PRO A 83 -19.31 -5.44 20.10
CA PRO A 83 -19.41 -6.60 19.23
C PRO A 83 -20.39 -6.40 18.07
N GLY A 84 -21.41 -5.53 18.26
CA GLY A 84 -22.42 -5.24 17.25
C GLY A 84 -21.86 -4.50 16.04
N LEU A 85 -20.80 -3.73 16.20
CA LEU A 85 -20.12 -3.02 15.10
C LEU A 85 -18.84 -3.75 14.67
N MET A 86 -18.08 -4.27 15.62
CA MET A 86 -16.77 -4.88 15.40
C MET A 86 -16.86 -6.12 14.50
N ILE A 87 -17.77 -7.05 14.80
CA ILE A 87 -17.90 -8.32 14.06
C ILE A 87 -18.30 -8.10 12.60
N PRO A 88 -19.38 -7.35 12.28
CA PRO A 88 -19.74 -7.12 10.89
C PRO A 88 -18.67 -6.35 10.13
N LEU A 89 -17.97 -5.41 10.76
CA LEU A 89 -16.89 -4.66 10.12
C LEU A 89 -15.67 -5.53 9.83
N LEU A 90 -15.30 -6.45 10.74
CA LEU A 90 -14.24 -7.42 10.53
C LEU A 90 -14.57 -8.37 9.37
N ILE A 91 -15.80 -8.91 9.34
CA ILE A 91 -16.23 -9.83 8.28
C ILE A 91 -16.29 -9.10 6.95
N ALA A 92 -16.97 -7.96 6.88
CA ALA A 92 -17.11 -7.18 5.66
C ALA A 92 -15.75 -6.71 5.13
N GLY A 93 -14.88 -6.19 6.02
CA GLY A 93 -13.54 -5.75 5.67
C GLY A 93 -12.64 -6.88 5.17
N SER A 94 -12.67 -8.03 5.83
CA SER A 94 -11.88 -9.21 5.42
C SER A 94 -12.35 -9.78 4.09
N MET A 95 -13.68 -9.93 3.92
CA MET A 95 -14.27 -10.42 2.67
C MET A 95 -14.02 -9.46 1.51
N ALA A 96 -14.22 -8.15 1.72
CA ALA A 96 -13.98 -7.13 0.70
C ALA A 96 -12.50 -7.07 0.31
N SER A 97 -11.58 -7.14 1.29
CA SER A 97 -10.13 -7.14 1.03
C SER A 97 -9.70 -8.37 0.24
N PHE A 98 -10.19 -9.56 0.62
CA PHE A 98 -9.88 -10.80 -0.08
C PHE A 98 -10.45 -10.83 -1.50
N ALA A 99 -11.73 -10.48 -1.67
CA ALA A 99 -12.38 -10.40 -2.96
C ALA A 99 -11.71 -9.35 -3.86
N GLY A 100 -11.42 -8.17 -3.32
CA GLY A 100 -10.72 -7.10 -4.02
C GLY A 100 -9.32 -7.51 -4.48
N ALA A 101 -8.53 -8.14 -3.60
CA ALA A 101 -7.21 -8.66 -3.94
C ALA A 101 -7.28 -9.74 -5.05
N ARG A 102 -8.26 -10.65 -4.97
CA ARG A 102 -8.47 -11.71 -5.96
C ARG A 102 -8.86 -11.14 -7.32
N VAL A 103 -9.79 -10.19 -7.36
CA VAL A 103 -10.22 -9.52 -8.59
C VAL A 103 -9.07 -8.71 -9.20
N ALA A 104 -8.35 -7.93 -8.39
CA ALA A 104 -7.19 -7.16 -8.86
C ALA A 104 -6.09 -8.06 -9.44
N SER A 105 -5.84 -9.22 -8.85
CA SER A 105 -4.83 -10.17 -9.34
C SER A 105 -5.25 -10.88 -10.64
N THR A 106 -6.52 -11.24 -10.77
CA THR A 106 -7.02 -12.11 -11.87
C THR A 106 -7.54 -11.34 -13.08
N ARG A 107 -8.24 -10.22 -12.88
CA ARG A 107 -8.96 -9.49 -13.93
C ARG A 107 -8.25 -8.23 -14.41
N ILE A 108 -7.26 -7.72 -13.67
CA ILE A 108 -6.60 -6.43 -13.97
C ILE A 108 -5.18 -6.66 -14.48
N SER A 109 -4.85 -6.06 -15.63
CA SER A 109 -3.47 -6.06 -16.13
C SER A 109 -2.61 -5.10 -15.29
N SER A 110 -1.32 -5.39 -15.16
CA SER A 110 -0.41 -4.57 -14.35
C SER A 110 -0.41 -3.10 -14.76
N ALA A 111 -0.57 -2.80 -16.06
CA ALA A 111 -0.67 -1.43 -16.57
C ALA A 111 -1.95 -0.71 -16.09
N ARG A 112 -3.10 -1.37 -16.12
CA ARG A 112 -4.37 -0.79 -15.67
C ARG A 112 -4.39 -0.62 -14.15
N LEU A 113 -3.77 -1.55 -13.40
CA LEU A 113 -3.65 -1.43 -11.95
C LEU A 113 -2.84 -0.19 -11.55
N ARG A 114 -1.73 0.09 -12.27
CA ARG A 114 -0.94 1.31 -12.09
C ARG A 114 -1.75 2.58 -12.38
N GLN A 115 -2.53 2.59 -13.46
CA GLN A 115 -3.39 3.74 -13.81
C GLN A 115 -4.47 4.00 -12.76
N ILE A 116 -5.13 2.94 -12.28
CA ILE A 116 -6.15 3.04 -11.23
C ILE A 116 -5.51 3.61 -9.96
N PHE A 117 -4.35 3.08 -9.52
CA PHE A 117 -3.64 3.60 -8.36
C PHE A 117 -3.28 5.08 -8.51
N GLY A 118 -2.73 5.48 -9.67
CA GLY A 118 -2.39 6.87 -9.95
C GLY A 118 -3.61 7.79 -9.88
N LEU A 119 -4.73 7.39 -10.47
CA LEU A 119 -5.99 8.16 -10.42
C LEU A 119 -6.51 8.27 -8.98
N LEU A 120 -6.43 7.19 -8.21
CA LEU A 120 -6.87 7.14 -6.81
C LEU A 120 -6.06 8.10 -5.94
N ILE A 121 -4.74 8.16 -6.14
CA ILE A 121 -3.86 9.12 -5.44
C ILE A 121 -4.30 10.56 -5.76
N VAL A 122 -4.49 10.89 -7.05
CA VAL A 122 -4.93 12.24 -7.46
C VAL A 122 -6.26 12.60 -6.81
N ALA A 123 -7.24 11.69 -6.82
CA ALA A 123 -8.55 11.91 -6.22
C ALA A 123 -8.45 12.17 -4.71
N VAL A 124 -7.66 11.38 -3.98
CA VAL A 124 -7.45 11.56 -2.53
C VAL A 124 -6.73 12.88 -2.24
N THR A 125 -5.73 13.25 -3.03
CA THR A 125 -5.03 14.53 -2.90
C THR A 125 -5.99 15.71 -3.09
N LEU A 126 -6.85 15.66 -4.11
CA LEU A 126 -7.86 16.69 -4.35
C LEU A 126 -8.87 16.78 -3.20
N TYR A 127 -9.36 15.64 -2.70
CA TYR A 127 -10.27 15.61 -1.55
C TYR A 127 -9.64 16.22 -0.30
N LYS A 128 -8.39 15.82 0.02
CA LYS A 128 -7.65 16.39 1.16
C LYS A 128 -7.39 17.88 1.02
N LEU A 129 -7.10 18.35 -0.20
CA LEU A 129 -6.92 19.78 -0.48
C LEU A 129 -8.23 20.55 -0.30
N TYR A 130 -9.35 20.00 -0.76
CA TYR A 130 -10.67 20.59 -0.55
C TYR A 130 -11.01 20.68 0.95
N THR A 131 -10.83 19.59 1.71
CA THR A 131 -11.05 19.58 3.17
C THR A 131 -10.11 20.50 3.95
N LEU A 132 -8.96 20.88 3.39
CA LEU A 132 -8.04 21.82 4.04
C LEU A 132 -8.44 23.29 3.80
N ILE A 133 -9.13 23.58 2.70
CA ILE A 133 -9.53 24.94 2.29
C ILE A 133 -10.95 25.27 2.75
N ALA A 134 -11.85 24.28 2.82
CA ALA A 134 -13.23 24.40 3.28
C ALA A 134 -13.34 24.17 4.79
#